data_AF-A0A0B1YY09-F1
#
_entry.id   AF-A0A0B1YY09-F1
#
_cell.length_a   1.000
_cell.length_b   1.000
_cell.length_c   1.000
_cell.angle_alpha   90.00
_cell.angle_beta   90.00
_cell.angle_gamma   90.00
#
_symmetry.space_group_name_H-M   'P 1'
#
loop_
_entity.id
_entity.type
_entity.pdbx_description
1 polymer ?
#
loop_
_entity_poly.entity_id
_entity_poly.type
_entity_poly.pdbx_seq_one_letter_code
_entity_poly.pdbx_strand_id
1 'polypeptide(L)'
;MSADQAIPAVVPTPALVAPTVPKAYSSVSGDRLNTSDIYRDEYLIVQLPTDGIAAADTLSIRWGGRVPYSSPPVLYGELPANKQVQIPRTEVVDSIGLTVPVSYTIKKSDTGETMESEARFLTIDPQALFLPAPSYSSGTVTVNAPAPSGSTLRVRAVGDSVLDTTHQLVTASRPNLFVLDPIWVSKNKGRTVEINYSVFTKLSPQWLFSQVLRVQL
;
A
#
# COMPACT_ATOMS: atom_id res chain seq x y z
N MET A 1 -27.37 -37.22 -45.23
CA MET A 1 -26.89 -35.84 -44.98
C MET A 1 -26.73 -35.70 -43.47
N SER A 2 -25.52 -35.86 -42.95
CA SER A 2 -25.21 -35.51 -41.55
C SER A 2 -24.32 -34.29 -41.59
N ALA A 3 -24.82 -33.19 -41.04
CA ALA A 3 -24.07 -31.96 -40.87
C ALA A 3 -23.06 -32.17 -39.75
N ASP A 4 -21.78 -32.05 -40.11
CA ASP A 4 -20.65 -31.98 -39.22
C ASP A 4 -20.72 -30.62 -38.50
N GLN A 5 -21.19 -30.60 -37.25
CA GLN A 5 -21.13 -29.40 -36.41
C GLN A 5 -19.73 -29.30 -35.84
N ALA A 6 -18.89 -28.50 -36.50
CA ALA A 6 -17.63 -28.07 -35.94
C ALA A 6 -17.89 -27.30 -34.63
N ILE A 7 -17.40 -27.82 -33.52
CA ILE A 7 -17.32 -27.11 -32.24
C ILE A 7 -16.39 -25.92 -32.48
N PRO A 8 -16.83 -24.66 -32.32
CA PRO A 8 -15.93 -23.52 -32.45
C PRO A 8 -14.84 -23.66 -31.39
N ALA A 9 -13.58 -23.64 -31.83
CA ALA A 9 -12.43 -23.67 -30.94
C ALA A 9 -12.57 -22.49 -29.96
N VAL A 10 -12.62 -22.80 -28.66
CA VAL A 10 -12.46 -21.79 -27.61
C VAL A 10 -11.03 -21.29 -27.74
N VAL A 11 -10.85 -20.15 -28.40
CA VAL A 11 -9.57 -19.45 -28.42
C VAL A 11 -9.30 -19.05 -26.96
N PRO A 12 -8.21 -19.52 -26.32
CA PRO A 12 -7.89 -19.12 -24.96
C PRO A 12 -7.73 -17.60 -24.93
N THR A 13 -8.48 -16.93 -24.06
CA THR A 13 -8.25 -15.52 -23.79
C THR A 13 -6.80 -15.36 -23.33
N PRO A 14 -5.99 -14.48 -23.94
CA PRO A 14 -4.60 -14.29 -23.53
C PRO A 14 -4.54 -13.93 -22.05
N ALA A 15 -3.73 -14.65 -21.27
CA ALA A 15 -3.55 -14.36 -19.86
C ALA A 15 -2.93 -12.97 -19.70
N LEU A 16 -3.52 -12.15 -18.84
CA LEU A 16 -3.01 -10.82 -18.52
C LEU A 16 -1.71 -10.95 -17.71
N VAL A 17 -0.64 -10.34 -18.21
CA VAL A 17 0.67 -10.40 -17.55
C VAL A 17 0.72 -9.58 -16.27
N ALA A 18 1.58 -9.98 -15.33
CA ALA A 18 1.74 -9.30 -14.06
C ALA A 18 2.27 -7.85 -14.22
N PRO A 19 1.85 -6.90 -13.36
CA PRO A 19 2.35 -5.54 -13.39
C PRO A 19 3.85 -5.47 -13.04
N THR A 20 4.46 -4.31 -13.26
CA THR A 20 5.83 -4.03 -12.84
C THR A 20 5.88 -2.89 -11.83
N VAL A 21 6.91 -2.87 -10.99
CA VAL A 21 7.12 -1.85 -9.96
C VAL A 21 8.47 -1.19 -10.25
N PRO A 22 8.51 0.01 -10.85
CA PRO A 22 9.77 0.59 -11.34
C PRO A 22 10.83 0.82 -10.26
N LYS A 23 10.41 1.05 -8.99
CA LYS A 23 11.32 1.19 -7.85
C LYS A 23 11.76 -0.14 -7.24
N ALA A 24 11.23 -1.26 -7.70
CA ALA A 24 11.68 -2.56 -7.23
C ALA A 24 13.08 -2.86 -7.78
N TYR A 25 13.95 -3.32 -6.90
CA TYR A 25 15.30 -3.77 -7.19
C TYR A 25 15.36 -5.31 -7.20
N SER A 26 16.53 -5.84 -7.53
CA SER A 26 16.84 -7.21 -7.99
C SER A 26 16.98 -7.24 -9.51
N SER A 27 18.22 -7.41 -9.97
CA SER A 27 18.59 -7.45 -11.39
C SER A 27 18.00 -8.64 -12.16
N VAL A 28 17.45 -9.63 -11.45
CA VAL A 28 16.89 -10.85 -12.04
C VAL A 28 15.37 -10.80 -12.09
N SER A 29 14.73 -10.36 -11.01
CA SER A 29 13.29 -10.53 -10.79
C SER A 29 12.51 -9.22 -10.63
N GLY A 30 13.17 -8.10 -10.30
CA GLY A 30 12.49 -6.82 -10.04
C GLY A 30 11.40 -6.93 -8.97
N ASP A 31 11.61 -7.76 -7.96
CA ASP A 31 10.61 -8.23 -7.00
C ASP A 31 10.92 -7.86 -5.55
N ARG A 32 11.94 -7.03 -5.31
CA ARG A 32 12.26 -6.52 -3.98
C ARG A 32 12.11 -5.02 -3.91
N LEU A 33 11.59 -4.49 -2.81
CA LEU A 33 11.47 -3.05 -2.62
C LEU A 33 12.18 -2.63 -1.34
N ASN A 34 13.11 -1.70 -1.47
CA ASN A 34 13.75 -1.09 -0.32
C ASN A 34 12.86 0.06 0.16
N THR A 35 12.54 0.06 1.45
CA THR A 35 11.71 1.12 2.06
C THR A 35 12.38 2.49 1.97
N SER A 36 13.71 2.56 1.83
CA SER A 36 14.43 3.81 1.57
C SER A 36 14.03 4.48 0.27
N ASP A 37 13.66 3.71 -0.74
CA ASP A 37 13.43 4.22 -2.10
C ASP A 37 12.06 4.88 -2.25
N ILE A 38 11.15 4.56 -1.32
CA ILE A 38 9.82 5.16 -1.20
C ILE A 38 9.70 6.11 -0.01
N TYR A 39 10.82 6.38 0.68
CA TYR A 39 10.82 7.07 1.97
C TYR A 39 10.26 8.49 1.91
N ARG A 40 10.31 9.15 0.75
CA ARG A 40 9.76 10.49 0.53
C ARG A 40 8.54 10.51 -0.37
N ASP A 41 8.14 9.36 -0.88
CA ASP A 41 6.99 9.27 -1.75
C ASP A 41 5.70 9.31 -0.94
N GLU A 42 4.64 9.76 -1.58
CA GLU A 42 3.26 9.58 -1.11
C GLU A 42 2.67 8.27 -1.62
N TYR A 43 3.14 7.80 -2.78
CA TYR A 43 2.62 6.63 -3.47
C TYR A 43 3.74 5.77 -4.03
N LEU A 44 3.58 4.46 -3.94
CA LEU A 44 4.32 3.52 -4.78
C LEU A 44 3.70 3.51 -6.17
N ILE A 45 4.55 3.67 -7.18
CA ILE A 45 4.14 3.61 -8.58
C ILE A 45 4.14 2.17 -9.05
N VAL A 46 3.01 1.75 -9.61
CA VAL A 46 2.86 0.47 -10.31
C VAL A 46 2.63 0.76 -11.79
N GLN A 47 3.40 0.08 -12.62
CA GLN A 47 3.36 0.20 -14.07
C GLN A 47 2.54 -0.95 -14.64
N LEU A 48 1.50 -0.61 -15.40
CA LEU A 48 0.65 -1.59 -16.07
C LEU A 48 1.23 -1.97 -17.43
N PRO A 49 0.96 -3.21 -17.92
CA PRO A 49 1.21 -3.55 -19.32
C PRO A 49 0.26 -2.80 -20.23
N THR A 50 0.68 -2.57 -21.48
CA THR A 50 -0.06 -1.76 -22.44
C THR A 50 -0.96 -2.53 -23.39
N ASP A 51 -0.65 -3.80 -23.59
CA ASP A 51 -1.16 -4.57 -24.71
C ASP A 51 -2.51 -5.22 -24.36
N GLY A 52 -3.45 -5.19 -25.30
CA GLY A 52 -4.76 -5.85 -25.14
C GLY A 52 -5.75 -5.13 -24.21
N ILE A 53 -5.49 -3.87 -23.84
CA ILE A 53 -6.38 -3.05 -23.00
C ILE A 53 -6.94 -1.88 -23.81
N ALA A 54 -8.26 -1.81 -23.93
CA ALA A 54 -8.92 -0.72 -24.64
C ALA A 54 -9.06 0.51 -23.74
N ALA A 55 -9.06 1.72 -24.33
CA ALA A 55 -9.19 2.96 -23.57
C ALA A 55 -10.48 3.05 -22.73
N ALA A 56 -11.55 2.38 -23.16
CA ALA A 56 -12.82 2.33 -22.45
C ALA A 56 -12.88 1.24 -21.36
N ASP A 57 -11.89 0.36 -21.25
CA ASP A 57 -11.85 -0.67 -20.21
C ASP A 57 -11.59 -0.01 -18.84
N THR A 58 -12.18 -0.60 -17.79
CA THR A 58 -12.02 -0.11 -16.41
C THR A 58 -11.01 -0.98 -15.65
N LEU A 59 -10.10 -0.37 -14.91
CA LEU A 59 -9.02 -1.05 -14.20
C LEU A 59 -9.00 -0.73 -12.70
N SER A 60 -8.61 -1.72 -11.89
CA SER A 60 -8.25 -1.54 -10.47
C SER A 60 -6.97 -2.31 -10.16
N ILE A 61 -6.02 -1.69 -9.46
CA ILE A 61 -4.85 -2.39 -8.89
C ILE A 61 -5.24 -3.02 -7.55
N ARG A 62 -4.71 -4.21 -7.27
CA ARG A 62 -4.88 -4.96 -6.03
C ARG A 62 -3.53 -5.14 -5.34
N TRP A 63 -3.51 -4.89 -4.04
CA TRP A 63 -2.38 -5.08 -3.15
C TRP A 63 -2.77 -6.04 -2.04
N GLY A 64 -2.16 -7.23 -2.03
CA GLY A 64 -2.42 -8.26 -1.02
C GLY A 64 -1.58 -8.12 0.25
N GLY A 65 -1.48 -6.91 0.79
CA GLY A 65 -0.77 -6.63 2.04
C GLY A 65 -1.46 -7.24 3.26
N ARG A 66 -0.99 -6.86 4.46
CA ARG A 66 -1.60 -7.25 5.74
C ARG A 66 -3.10 -6.94 5.77
N VAL A 67 -3.47 -5.79 5.22
CA VAL A 67 -4.84 -5.44 4.87
C VAL A 67 -4.90 -5.37 3.34
N PRO A 68 -5.82 -6.10 2.68
CA PRO A 68 -5.99 -5.99 1.25
C PRO A 68 -6.42 -4.57 0.84
N TYR A 69 -5.77 -4.01 -0.18
CA TYR A 69 -6.13 -2.73 -0.78
C TYR A 69 -6.48 -2.94 -2.25
N SER A 70 -7.49 -2.20 -2.71
CA SER A 70 -7.79 -2.04 -4.13
C SER A 70 -7.89 -0.54 -4.42
N SER A 71 -7.29 -0.10 -5.53
CA SER A 71 -7.54 1.26 -5.98
C SER A 71 -9.00 1.44 -6.39
N PRO A 72 -9.51 2.68 -6.36
CA PRO A 72 -10.70 3.04 -7.10
C PRO A 72 -10.60 2.57 -8.56
N PRO A 73 -11.71 2.15 -9.18
CA PRO A 73 -11.74 1.84 -10.60
C PRO A 73 -11.43 3.10 -11.43
N VAL A 74 -10.63 2.95 -12.48
CA VAL A 74 -10.24 4.03 -13.40
C VAL A 74 -10.33 3.57 -14.85
N LEU A 75 -10.75 4.44 -15.76
CA LEU A 75 -10.70 4.13 -17.18
C LEU A 75 -9.26 4.07 -17.66
N TYR A 76 -8.93 3.04 -18.43
CA TYR A 76 -7.57 2.86 -18.93
C TYR A 76 -7.10 4.03 -19.82
N GLY A 77 -8.03 4.65 -20.54
CA GLY A 77 -7.79 5.85 -21.34
C GLY A 77 -7.47 7.11 -20.53
N GLU A 78 -7.93 7.18 -19.27
CA GLU A 78 -7.71 8.33 -18.37
C GLU A 78 -6.41 8.23 -17.56
N LEU A 79 -5.77 7.06 -17.54
CA LEU A 79 -4.46 6.90 -16.95
C LEU A 79 -3.43 7.79 -17.65
N PRO A 80 -2.41 8.28 -16.91
CA PRO A 80 -1.30 9.03 -17.50
C PRO A 80 -0.66 8.29 -18.69
N ALA A 81 0.05 9.00 -19.56
CA ALA A 81 0.62 8.42 -20.79
C ALA A 81 1.51 7.20 -20.52
N ASN A 82 2.16 7.15 -19.36
CA ASN A 82 2.97 6.03 -18.92
C ASN A 82 2.17 4.89 -18.27
N LYS A 83 0.83 4.92 -18.23
CA LYS A 83 -0.05 3.85 -17.71
C LYS A 83 0.30 3.39 -16.30
N GLN A 84 0.55 4.37 -15.43
CA GLN A 84 0.88 4.14 -14.02
C GLN A 84 -0.35 4.27 -13.11
N VAL A 85 -0.38 3.44 -12.09
CA VAL A 85 -1.35 3.49 -10.99
C VAL A 85 -0.60 3.66 -9.68
N GLN A 86 -1.25 4.31 -8.72
CA GLN A 86 -0.68 4.66 -7.43
C GLN A 86 -1.21 3.73 -6.34
N ILE A 87 -0.30 3.20 -5.52
CA ILE A 87 -0.60 2.52 -4.26
C ILE A 87 -0.20 3.46 -3.12
N PRO A 88 -1.08 3.79 -2.17
CA PRO A 88 -0.73 4.64 -1.03
C PRO A 88 0.47 4.09 -0.28
N ARG A 89 1.40 4.96 0.10
CA ARG A 89 2.59 4.54 0.84
C ARG A 89 2.26 3.83 2.15
N THR A 90 1.16 4.16 2.80
CA THR A 90 0.72 3.49 4.04
C THR A 90 0.54 1.99 3.86
N GLU A 91 0.05 1.53 2.70
CA GLU A 91 -0.08 0.11 2.35
C GLU A 91 1.28 -0.60 2.27
N VAL A 92 2.28 0.10 1.74
CA VAL A 92 3.65 -0.42 1.66
C VAL A 92 4.32 -0.45 3.03
N VAL A 93 4.11 0.60 3.83
CA VAL A 93 4.61 0.68 5.21
C VAL A 93 4.04 -0.44 6.08
N ASP A 94 2.74 -0.75 5.95
CA ASP A 94 2.10 -1.82 6.72
C ASP A 94 2.57 -3.24 6.31
N SER A 95 3.25 -3.32 5.16
CA SER A 95 3.74 -4.56 4.55
C SER A 95 5.25 -4.75 4.69
N ILE A 96 5.97 -3.90 5.44
CA ILE A 96 7.41 -4.03 5.69
C ILE A 96 7.74 -5.42 6.26
N GLY A 97 8.71 -6.10 5.64
CA GLY A 97 9.11 -7.45 5.99
C GLY A 97 8.20 -8.56 5.46
N LEU A 98 7.21 -8.24 4.61
CA LEU A 98 6.33 -9.20 3.96
C LEU A 98 6.63 -9.33 2.46
N THR A 99 6.20 -10.46 1.88
CA THR A 99 6.02 -10.61 0.44
C THR A 99 4.54 -10.48 0.10
N VAL A 100 4.19 -9.53 -0.77
CA VAL A 100 2.80 -9.19 -1.10
C VAL A 100 2.52 -9.43 -2.58
N PRO A 101 1.40 -10.05 -2.94
CA PRO A 101 0.98 -10.12 -4.34
C PRO A 101 0.42 -8.77 -4.80
N VAL A 102 0.83 -8.35 -5.99
CA VAL A 102 0.34 -7.15 -6.69
C VAL A 102 -0.22 -7.57 -8.04
N SER A 103 -1.51 -7.38 -8.26
CA SER A 103 -2.23 -7.75 -9.50
C SER A 103 -3.15 -6.60 -9.91
N TYR A 104 -3.74 -6.67 -11.10
CA TYR A 104 -4.82 -5.78 -11.50
C TYR A 104 -5.99 -6.56 -12.10
N THR A 105 -7.16 -5.95 -12.08
CA THR A 105 -8.32 -6.42 -12.82
C THR A 105 -8.68 -5.47 -13.93
N ILE A 106 -9.15 -6.03 -15.05
CA ILE A 106 -9.73 -5.28 -16.17
C ILE A 106 -11.18 -5.70 -16.31
N LYS A 107 -12.10 -4.75 -16.24
CA LYS A 107 -13.47 -4.93 -16.68
C LYS A 107 -13.61 -4.43 -18.12
N LYS A 108 -13.86 -5.36 -19.04
CA LYS A 108 -14.02 -5.12 -20.47
C LYS A 108 -15.29 -4.32 -20.74
N SER A 109 -15.15 -3.26 -21.54
CA SER A 109 -16.24 -2.33 -21.83
C SER A 109 -17.28 -2.89 -22.80
N ASP A 110 -16.86 -3.75 -23.72
CA ASP A 110 -17.68 -4.38 -24.76
C ASP A 110 -18.45 -5.59 -24.25
N THR A 111 -17.83 -6.44 -23.42
CA THR A 111 -18.43 -7.68 -22.91
C THR A 111 -18.91 -7.58 -21.47
N GLY A 112 -18.37 -6.64 -20.69
CA GLY A 112 -18.57 -6.57 -19.24
C GLY A 112 -17.76 -7.60 -18.44
N GLU A 113 -17.01 -8.47 -19.12
CA GLU A 113 -16.18 -9.52 -18.49
C GLU A 113 -15.10 -8.89 -17.60
N THR A 114 -14.86 -9.50 -16.44
CA THR A 114 -13.76 -9.11 -15.56
C THR A 114 -12.64 -10.14 -15.67
N MET A 115 -11.49 -9.67 -16.12
CA MET A 115 -10.25 -10.44 -16.23
C MET A 115 -9.30 -10.03 -15.10
N GLU A 116 -8.53 -10.98 -14.60
CA GLU A 116 -7.49 -10.74 -13.59
C GLU A 116 -6.11 -11.06 -14.17
N SER A 117 -5.12 -10.26 -13.78
CA SER A 117 -3.72 -10.48 -14.16
C SER A 117 -3.06 -11.54 -13.30
N GLU A 118 -1.96 -12.09 -13.82
CA GLU A 118 -0.95 -12.73 -13.00
C GLU A 118 -0.48 -11.78 -11.88
N ALA A 119 -0.03 -12.35 -10.76
CA ALA A 119 0.45 -11.57 -9.63
C ALA A 119 1.96 -11.35 -9.69
N ARG A 120 2.39 -10.11 -9.41
CA ARG A 120 3.77 -9.80 -9.04
C ARG A 120 3.92 -9.97 -7.54
N PHE A 121 4.72 -10.94 -7.09
CA PHE A 121 5.05 -11.07 -5.68
C PHE A 121 6.18 -10.11 -5.32
N LEU A 122 5.89 -9.06 -4.57
CA LEU A 122 6.83 -8.02 -4.18
C LEU A 122 7.26 -8.22 -2.72
N THR A 123 8.54 -8.45 -2.48
CA THR A 123 9.14 -8.57 -1.14
C THR A 123 9.57 -7.20 -0.64
N ILE A 124 8.95 -6.72 0.43
CA ILE A 124 9.30 -5.45 1.07
C ILE A 124 10.37 -5.73 2.10
N ASP A 125 11.50 -5.05 1.99
CA ASP A 125 12.64 -5.32 2.86
C ASP A 125 12.28 -5.14 4.33
N PRO A 126 12.75 -6.04 5.21
CA PRO A 126 12.59 -5.87 6.63
C PRO A 126 13.44 -4.70 7.11
N GLN A 127 13.06 -4.16 8.26
CA GLN A 127 13.79 -3.09 8.94
C GLN A 127 14.38 -3.60 10.26
N ALA A 128 15.28 -2.81 10.87
CA ALA A 128 16.04 -3.23 12.05
C ALA A 128 15.19 -3.52 13.31
N LEU A 129 13.96 -2.99 13.37
CA LEU A 129 13.04 -3.21 14.48
C LEU A 129 11.68 -3.70 13.97
N PHE A 130 11.11 -4.70 14.64
CA PHE A 130 9.69 -4.99 14.51
C PHE A 130 8.90 -3.97 15.32
N LEU A 131 8.06 -3.19 14.64
CA LEU A 131 7.30 -2.10 15.24
C LEU A 131 5.80 -2.38 15.05
N PRO A 132 5.07 -2.83 16.09
CA PRO A 132 3.65 -3.13 16.00
C PRO A 132 2.82 -1.85 15.82
N ALA A 133 1.56 -1.99 15.40
CA ALA A 133 0.66 -0.85 15.31
C ALA A 133 0.47 -0.19 16.69
N PRO A 134 0.32 1.15 16.75
CA PRO A 134 -0.04 1.81 18.00
C PRO A 134 -1.48 1.44 18.40
N SER A 135 -1.89 1.83 19.61
CA SER A 135 -3.31 1.84 19.99
C SER A 135 -3.86 3.27 20.03
N TYR A 136 -5.18 3.40 19.88
CA TYR A 136 -5.88 4.68 19.93
C TYR A 136 -7.06 4.60 20.88
N SER A 137 -7.22 5.61 21.72
CA SER A 137 -8.42 5.80 22.54
C SER A 137 -8.62 7.28 22.85
N SER A 138 -9.86 7.76 22.67
CA SER A 138 -10.28 9.09 23.12
C SER A 138 -9.35 10.23 22.68
N GLY A 139 -9.00 10.27 21.39
CA GLY A 139 -8.10 11.30 20.84
C GLY A 139 -6.60 11.09 21.13
N THR A 140 -6.23 10.02 21.83
CA THR A 140 -4.84 9.76 22.24
C THR A 140 -4.31 8.48 21.59
N VAL A 141 -3.16 8.60 20.94
CA VAL A 141 -2.38 7.47 20.43
C VAL A 141 -1.37 7.04 21.49
N THR A 142 -1.34 5.75 21.80
CA THR A 142 -0.41 5.15 22.77
C THR A 142 0.62 4.29 22.04
N VAL A 143 1.90 4.55 22.31
CA VAL A 143 3.02 3.80 21.76
C VAL A 143 3.80 3.14 22.91
N ASN A 144 3.79 1.80 22.95
CA ASN A 144 4.36 1.04 24.08
C ASN A 144 5.85 0.73 23.84
N ALA A 145 6.74 1.58 24.37
CA ALA A 145 8.20 1.38 24.43
C ALA A 145 8.81 0.64 23.22
N PRO A 146 8.69 1.21 22.00
CA PRO A 146 8.87 0.44 20.77
C PRO A 146 10.35 0.28 20.36
N ALA A 147 11.27 0.91 21.11
CA ALA A 147 12.67 1.04 20.76
C ALA A 147 13.52 1.31 22.02
N PRO A 148 14.87 1.23 21.91
CA PRO A 148 15.75 1.58 23.02
C PRO A 148 15.57 3.03 23.51
N SER A 149 15.81 3.24 24.81
CA SER A 149 15.81 4.58 25.43
C SER A 149 16.72 5.55 24.68
N GLY A 150 16.26 6.80 24.54
CA GLY A 150 16.96 7.82 23.75
C GLY A 150 16.67 7.79 22.25
N SER A 151 15.88 6.82 21.76
CA SER A 151 15.27 6.91 20.43
C SER A 151 14.22 8.02 20.39
N THR A 152 13.92 8.53 19.20
CA THR A 152 12.89 9.57 18.98
C THR A 152 11.67 8.98 18.28
N LEU A 153 10.47 9.34 18.75
CA LEU A 153 9.19 8.94 18.20
C LEU A 153 8.44 10.12 17.60
N ARG A 154 7.62 9.83 16.60
CA ARG A 154 6.61 10.73 16.04
C ARG A 154 5.43 9.91 15.57
N VAL A 155 4.21 10.40 15.77
CA VAL A 155 2.99 9.81 15.22
C VAL A 155 2.59 10.55 13.96
N ARG A 156 2.14 9.79 12.96
CA ARG A 156 1.45 10.28 11.77
C ARG A 156 0.06 9.67 11.71
N ALA A 157 -0.94 10.49 11.46
CA ALA A 157 -2.32 10.09 11.21
C ALA A 157 -2.78 10.60 9.85
N VAL A 158 -3.44 9.76 9.07
CA VAL A 158 -3.93 10.05 7.71
C VAL A 158 -5.45 9.88 7.70
N GLY A 159 -6.13 10.91 7.23
CA GLY A 159 -7.59 10.98 7.10
C GLY A 159 -7.94 12.02 6.06
N ASP A 160 -8.82 12.97 6.39
CA ASP A 160 -9.12 14.16 5.56
C ASP A 160 -7.88 14.94 5.17
N SER A 161 -6.93 15.03 6.10
CA SER A 161 -5.60 15.58 5.89
C SER A 161 -4.59 14.73 6.66
N VAL A 162 -3.31 14.91 6.35
CA VAL A 162 -2.24 14.32 7.15
C VAL A 162 -2.03 15.18 8.41
N LEU A 163 -2.00 14.52 9.57
CA LEU A 163 -1.61 15.10 10.85
C LEU A 163 -0.33 14.43 11.32
N ASP A 164 0.66 15.24 11.64
CA ASP A 164 1.93 14.79 12.18
C ASP A 164 2.16 15.42 13.56
N THR A 165 2.53 14.62 14.55
CA THR A 165 2.75 15.13 15.92
C THR A 165 4.15 15.71 16.10
N THR A 166 4.35 16.38 17.23
CA THR A 166 5.70 16.69 17.73
C THR A 166 6.45 15.41 18.07
N HIS A 167 7.78 15.53 18.15
CA HIS A 167 8.65 14.43 18.52
C HIS A 167 8.63 14.20 20.03
N GLN A 168 8.72 12.95 20.45
CA GLN A 168 8.95 12.57 21.85
C GLN A 168 10.12 11.61 21.97
N LEU A 169 10.86 11.70 23.08
CA LEU A 169 11.90 10.72 23.38
C LEU A 169 11.28 9.45 23.96
N VAL A 170 11.81 8.30 23.57
CA VAL A 170 11.49 7.02 24.20
C VAL A 170 12.11 7.01 25.59
N THR A 171 11.26 6.79 26.59
CA THR A 171 11.68 6.53 27.97
C THR A 171 11.49 5.04 28.26
N ALA A 172 12.49 4.41 28.88
CA ALA A 172 12.43 3.00 29.20
C ALA A 172 11.18 2.64 30.02
N SER A 173 10.49 1.56 29.63
CA SER A 173 9.35 0.97 30.35
C SER A 173 8.15 1.90 30.56
N ARG A 174 8.03 2.99 29.78
CA ARG A 174 6.85 3.87 29.80
C ARG A 174 6.28 4.00 28.39
N PRO A 175 4.95 4.01 28.25
CA PRO A 175 4.34 4.36 26.98
C PRO A 175 4.54 5.85 26.68
N ASN A 176 4.70 6.17 25.40
CA ASN A 176 4.58 7.53 24.88
C ASN A 176 3.12 7.79 24.49
N LEU A 177 2.58 8.92 24.93
CA LEU A 177 1.20 9.33 24.68
C LEU A 177 1.20 10.54 23.76
N PHE A 178 0.49 10.42 22.64
CA PHE A 178 0.35 11.48 21.65
C PHE A 178 -1.11 11.88 21.54
N VAL A 179 -1.44 13.05 22.07
CA VAL A 179 -2.78 13.64 21.90
C VAL A 179 -2.85 14.21 20.47
N LEU A 180 -3.81 13.72 19.70
CA LEU A 180 -4.09 14.23 18.36
C LEU A 180 -4.83 15.56 18.44
N ASP A 181 -4.65 16.42 17.43
CA ASP A 181 -5.38 17.68 17.32
C ASP A 181 -6.91 17.41 17.35
N PRO A 182 -7.65 17.95 18.34
CA PRO A 182 -9.10 17.74 18.44
C PRO A 182 -9.90 18.22 17.22
N ILE A 183 -9.41 19.24 16.51
CA ILE A 183 -10.05 19.74 15.28
C ILE A 183 -9.92 18.68 14.18
N TRP A 184 -8.74 18.08 14.04
CA TRP A 184 -8.51 17.01 13.08
C TRP A 184 -9.34 15.76 13.41
N VAL A 185 -9.39 15.37 14.68
CA VAL A 185 -10.23 14.25 15.14
C VAL A 185 -11.70 14.50 14.81
N SER A 186 -12.20 15.71 15.08
CA SER A 186 -13.59 16.07 14.80
C SER A 186 -13.94 16.03 13.31
N LYS A 187 -13.04 16.49 12.44
CA LYS A 187 -13.22 16.43 10.96
C LYS A 187 -13.26 15.01 10.42
N ASN A 188 -12.63 14.07 11.10
CA ASN A 188 -12.54 12.67 10.69
C ASN A 188 -13.56 11.75 11.35
N LYS A 189 -14.50 12.30 12.13
CA LYS A 189 -15.56 11.51 12.76
C LYS A 189 -16.37 10.73 11.71
N GLY A 190 -16.58 9.45 11.99
CA GLY A 190 -17.22 8.48 11.10
C GLY A 190 -16.32 7.90 10.02
N ARG A 191 -15.08 8.39 9.87
CA ARG A 191 -14.13 7.91 8.85
C ARG A 191 -13.13 6.94 9.46
N THR A 192 -12.76 5.93 8.68
CA THR A 192 -11.58 5.12 8.98
C THR A 192 -10.34 5.95 8.68
N VAL A 193 -9.49 6.13 9.68
CA VAL A 193 -8.19 6.79 9.57
C VAL A 193 -7.07 5.77 9.72
N GLU A 194 -5.90 6.12 9.20
CA GLU A 194 -4.68 5.31 9.26
C GLU A 194 -3.66 6.00 10.17
N ILE A 195 -3.18 5.30 11.20
CA ILE A 195 -2.27 5.85 12.19
C ILE A 195 -1.05 4.95 12.31
N ASN A 196 0.13 5.53 12.17
CA ASN A 196 1.38 4.84 12.45
C ASN A 196 2.32 5.75 13.25
N TYR A 197 3.40 5.17 13.77
CA TYR A 197 4.49 5.94 14.36
C TYR A 197 5.81 5.60 13.67
N SER A 198 6.74 6.54 13.77
CA SER A 198 8.09 6.40 13.25
C SER A 198 9.09 6.46 14.40
N VAL A 199 10.17 5.68 14.29
CA VAL A 199 11.26 5.63 15.25
C VAL A 199 12.56 6.08 14.57
N PHE A 200 13.19 7.13 15.09
CA PHE A 200 14.58 7.45 14.78
C PHE A 200 15.49 6.92 15.88
N THR A 201 16.47 6.11 15.51
CA THR A 201 17.33 5.40 16.47
C THR A 201 18.70 5.11 15.87
N LYS A 202 19.70 4.81 16.70
CA LYS A 202 21.08 4.50 16.25
C LYS A 202 21.18 3.22 15.41
N LEU A 203 20.14 2.38 15.43
CA LEU A 203 20.09 1.13 14.66
C LEU A 203 19.86 1.34 13.17
N SER A 204 19.47 2.54 12.74
CA SER A 204 19.16 2.85 11.35
C SER A 204 19.53 4.29 11.00
N PRO A 205 20.09 4.55 9.81
CA PRO A 205 20.31 5.92 9.33
C PRO A 205 19.00 6.63 8.94
N GLN A 206 17.88 5.91 8.88
CA GLN A 206 16.55 6.43 8.51
C GLN A 206 15.52 6.10 9.58
N TRP A 207 14.37 6.78 9.52
CA TRP A 207 13.28 6.43 10.42
C TRP A 207 12.71 5.06 10.06
N LEU A 208 12.42 4.28 11.08
CA LEU A 208 11.74 3.01 10.99
C LEU A 208 10.24 3.24 11.18
N PHE A 209 9.40 2.43 10.55
CA PHE A 209 7.94 2.62 10.58
C PHE A 209 7.25 1.49 11.32
N SER A 210 6.23 1.83 12.10
CA SER A 210 5.32 0.84 12.63
C SER A 210 4.37 0.31 11.56
N GLN A 211 3.77 -0.83 11.86
CA GLN A 211 2.50 -1.24 11.24
C GLN A 211 1.44 -0.14 11.41
N VAL A 212 0.43 -0.18 10.57
CA VAL A 212 -0.61 0.84 10.48
C VAL A 212 -1.83 0.40 11.27
N LEU A 213 -2.21 1.19 12.27
CA LEU A 213 -3.51 1.09 12.91
C LEU A 213 -4.57 1.70 11.99
N ARG A 214 -5.59 0.92 11.62
CA ARG A 214 -6.78 1.43 10.93
C ARG A 214 -7.94 1.47 11.92
N VAL A 215 -8.48 2.65 12.18
CA VAL A 215 -9.50 2.87 13.21
C VAL A 215 -10.55 3.86 12.73
N GLN A 216 -11.82 3.59 13.03
CA GLN A 216 -12.90 4.56 12.79
C GLN A 216 -12.98 5.54 13.97
N LEU A 217 -13.01 6.85 13.65
CA LEU A 217 -13.14 7.92 14.65
C LEU A 217 -14.58 8.34 14.89
#